data_AF-W7QP12-F1
#
_entry.id   AF-W7QP12-F1
#
_cell.length_a   1.000
_cell.length_b   1.000
_cell.length_c   1.000
_cell.angle_alpha   90.00
_cell.angle_beta   90.00
_cell.angle_gamma   90.00
#
_symmetry.space_group_name_H-M   'P 1'
#
loop_
_entity.id
_entity.type
_entity.pdbx_description
1 polymer ?
#
loop_
_entity_poly.entity_id
_entity_poly.type
_entity_poly.pdbx_seq_one_letter_code
_entity_poly.pdbx_strand_id
1 'polypeptide(L)'
;MTNKTITLLSLTAAIAMAAALFVSQQEQVEQNSQVEHWIQSVLDNKTQLTGVKIYSPENKLVIDAQQANDTWLMANSANYQIDTSKLSKWYNQVIGAKNIEPKTAKPENFELLGLVNPNSIDQSETENANAGHLVILTLAGNEHELVFGNPASSGQFARLASENQTWLLDDYISMPNQASDWINTKLFDFKLDDIQSLQSFSASDPELNWTIERTETEQEGQQEVQEYVLLDTPEERELTYAGVARSHISSIANLNFAKVENFSAEIWQDKESLNKLTVTLVDDKSIEVFIHQAGEQTLLMVDNKQQMQPKWQFALETYQTSLVNKSLSSFLKPLEDDNQQSESE
;
A
#
# COMPACT_ATOMS: atom_id res chain seq x y z
N MET A 1 67.37 -54.32 -31.85
CA MET A 1 66.22 -53.39 -31.97
C MET A 1 66.73 -52.12 -32.64
N THR A 2 66.09 -51.71 -33.72
CA THR A 2 66.57 -50.69 -34.66
C THR A 2 66.41 -49.29 -34.04
N ASN A 3 67.36 -48.37 -34.27
CA ASN A 3 67.34 -47.00 -33.72
C ASN A 3 66.03 -46.21 -33.98
N LYS A 4 65.21 -46.66 -34.94
CA LYS A 4 63.87 -46.13 -35.26
C LYS A 4 62.80 -46.44 -34.20
N THR A 5 62.85 -47.59 -33.53
CA THR A 5 61.85 -47.92 -32.48
C THR A 5 62.14 -47.21 -31.16
N ILE A 6 63.42 -46.95 -30.86
CA ILE A 6 63.84 -46.19 -29.66
C ILE A 6 63.47 -44.70 -29.80
N THR A 7 63.62 -44.13 -31.00
CA THR A 7 63.20 -42.73 -31.27
C THR A 7 61.69 -42.56 -31.22
N LEU A 8 60.93 -43.54 -31.74
CA LEU A 8 59.47 -43.49 -31.67
C LEU A 8 58.97 -43.56 -30.22
N LEU A 9 59.55 -44.43 -29.38
CA LEU A 9 59.16 -44.56 -27.98
C LEU A 9 59.47 -43.31 -27.15
N SER A 10 60.62 -42.67 -27.40
CA SER A 10 61.01 -41.42 -26.72
C SER A 10 60.06 -40.27 -27.06
N LEU A 11 59.58 -40.20 -28.30
CA LEU A 11 58.67 -39.14 -28.73
C LEU A 11 57.29 -39.30 -28.09
N THR A 12 56.77 -40.53 -28.04
CA THR A 12 55.48 -40.83 -27.40
C THR A 12 55.51 -40.55 -25.90
N ALA A 13 56.62 -40.90 -25.22
CA ALA A 13 56.80 -40.61 -23.81
C ALA A 13 56.84 -39.10 -23.53
N ALA A 14 57.50 -38.31 -24.38
CA ALA A 14 57.55 -36.86 -24.25
C ALA A 14 56.18 -36.21 -24.45
N ILE A 15 55.38 -36.70 -25.41
CA ILE A 15 54.00 -36.21 -25.65
C ILE A 15 53.08 -36.56 -24.48
N ALA A 16 53.18 -37.77 -23.93
CA ALA A 16 52.39 -38.16 -22.76
C ALA A 16 52.75 -37.34 -21.52
N MET A 17 54.03 -37.00 -21.34
CA MET A 17 54.50 -36.17 -20.24
C MET A 17 54.05 -34.71 -20.40
N ALA A 18 54.10 -34.17 -21.62
CA ALA A 18 53.58 -32.84 -21.93
C ALA A 18 52.05 -32.76 -21.71
N ALA A 19 51.30 -33.78 -22.10
CA ALA A 19 49.86 -33.86 -21.85
C ALA A 19 49.55 -33.95 -20.34
N ALA A 20 50.31 -34.75 -19.58
CA ALA A 20 50.14 -34.84 -18.13
C ALA A 20 50.45 -33.52 -17.42
N LEU A 21 51.47 -32.79 -17.87
CA LEU A 21 51.80 -31.46 -17.34
C LEU A 21 50.79 -30.37 -17.75
N PHE A 22 50.12 -30.53 -18.90
CA PHE A 22 49.06 -29.62 -19.33
C PHE A 22 47.77 -29.86 -18.53
N VAL A 23 47.42 -31.13 -18.26
CA VAL A 23 46.27 -31.50 -17.42
C VAL A 23 46.52 -31.14 -15.95
N SER A 24 47.75 -31.26 -15.47
CA SER A 24 48.11 -30.89 -14.10
C SER A 24 48.30 -29.38 -13.89
N GLN A 25 48.36 -28.58 -14.96
CA GLN A 25 48.32 -27.11 -14.92
C GLN A 25 46.91 -26.54 -15.08
N GLN A 26 45.90 -27.39 -15.26
CA GLN A 26 44.53 -26.99 -15.02
C GLN A 26 44.38 -26.89 -13.49
N GLU A 27 44.84 -25.75 -12.96
CA GLU A 27 44.64 -25.34 -11.58
C GLU A 27 43.22 -25.72 -11.19
N GLN A 28 43.10 -26.54 -10.15
CA GLN A 28 41.87 -26.57 -9.40
C GLN A 28 41.68 -25.15 -8.88
N VAL A 29 40.91 -24.36 -9.62
CA VAL A 29 40.25 -23.19 -9.10
C VAL A 29 39.34 -23.75 -8.02
N GLU A 30 39.86 -23.88 -6.81
CA GLU A 30 39.05 -23.79 -5.60
C GLU A 30 38.38 -22.43 -5.71
N GLN A 31 37.22 -22.41 -6.39
CA GLN A 31 36.26 -21.35 -6.26
C GLN A 31 35.84 -21.38 -4.79
N ASN A 32 36.58 -20.65 -3.98
CA ASN A 32 36.07 -20.04 -2.77
C ASN A 32 35.05 -18.99 -3.21
N SER A 33 33.99 -19.41 -3.89
CA SER A 33 32.85 -18.59 -4.24
C SER A 33 32.03 -18.47 -2.97
N GLN A 34 32.45 -17.55 -2.10
CA GLN A 34 31.45 -16.78 -1.38
C GLN A 34 30.45 -16.33 -2.44
N VAL A 35 29.26 -16.90 -2.42
CA VAL A 35 28.18 -16.50 -3.32
C VAL A 35 27.95 -15.03 -3.03
N GLU A 36 28.42 -14.17 -3.94
CA GLU A 36 28.21 -12.74 -3.87
C GLU A 36 26.70 -12.50 -3.79
N HIS A 37 26.28 -11.64 -2.87
CA HIS A 37 24.86 -11.36 -2.67
C HIS A 37 24.28 -10.79 -3.97
N TRP A 38 23.08 -11.21 -4.39
CA TRP A 38 22.50 -10.78 -5.68
C TRP A 38 22.28 -9.27 -5.84
N ILE A 39 22.47 -8.50 -4.77
CA ILE A 39 22.32 -7.04 -4.70
C ILE A 39 23.46 -6.41 -3.91
N GLN A 40 24.69 -6.92 -4.05
CA GLN A 40 25.85 -6.39 -3.33
C GLN A 40 25.99 -4.86 -3.49
N SER A 41 25.75 -4.34 -4.70
CA SER A 41 25.75 -2.90 -4.98
C SER A 41 24.73 -2.08 -4.16
N VAL A 42 23.59 -2.68 -3.79
CA VAL A 42 22.60 -2.06 -2.90
C VAL A 42 23.07 -2.12 -1.44
N LEU A 43 23.66 -3.24 -1.03
CA LEU A 43 24.11 -3.46 0.34
C LEU A 43 25.19 -2.48 0.79
N ASP A 44 26.06 -2.06 -0.14
CA ASP A 44 27.13 -1.10 0.11
C ASP A 44 26.60 0.27 0.61
N ASN A 45 25.39 0.65 0.18
CA ASN A 45 24.74 1.92 0.53
C ASN A 45 23.40 1.74 1.26
N LYS A 46 23.16 0.58 1.90
CA LYS A 46 21.84 0.19 2.44
C LYS A 46 21.18 1.17 3.42
N THR A 47 21.94 2.05 4.06
CA THR A 47 21.40 3.06 4.99
C THR A 47 21.07 4.39 4.31
N GLN A 48 21.33 4.52 3.01
CA GLN A 48 21.18 5.76 2.24
C GLN A 48 20.01 5.66 1.25
N LEU A 49 18.98 4.87 1.58
CA LEU A 49 17.77 4.76 0.78
C LEU A 49 16.99 6.08 0.83
N THR A 50 16.78 6.70 -0.33
CA THR A 50 16.04 7.97 -0.46
C THR A 50 14.83 7.88 -1.38
N GLY A 51 14.70 6.79 -2.15
CA GLY A 51 13.59 6.59 -3.07
C GLY A 51 13.29 5.11 -3.32
N VAL A 52 12.01 4.79 -3.51
CA VAL A 52 11.55 3.46 -3.92
C VAL A 52 10.44 3.64 -4.95
N LYS A 53 10.60 3.06 -6.14
CA LYS A 53 9.51 2.87 -7.09
C LYS A 53 9.23 1.39 -7.27
N ILE A 54 7.95 1.03 -7.32
CA ILE A 54 7.51 -0.35 -7.58
C ILE A 54 6.50 -0.33 -8.72
N TYR A 55 6.79 -1.10 -9.76
CA TYR A 55 5.90 -1.35 -10.87
C TYR A 55 5.37 -2.78 -10.81
N SER A 56 4.09 -2.95 -11.14
CA SER A 56 3.50 -4.27 -11.32
C SER A 56 4.01 -4.95 -12.60
N PRO A 57 3.78 -6.26 -12.78
CA PRO A 57 4.07 -6.96 -14.03
C PRO A 57 3.43 -6.30 -15.27
N GLU A 58 2.27 -5.66 -15.12
CA GLU A 58 1.55 -4.93 -16.18
C GLU A 58 2.12 -3.52 -16.43
N ASN A 59 3.31 -3.22 -15.91
CA ASN A 59 3.97 -1.93 -15.99
C ASN A 59 3.18 -0.77 -15.38
N LYS A 60 2.37 -1.04 -14.35
CA LYS A 60 1.66 0.00 -13.59
C LYS A 60 2.52 0.45 -12.42
N LEU A 61 2.76 1.77 -12.29
CA LEU A 61 3.39 2.34 -11.10
C LEU A 61 2.47 2.19 -9.88
N VAL A 62 2.89 1.39 -8.92
CA VAL A 62 2.15 1.08 -7.70
C VAL A 62 2.60 1.97 -6.53
N ILE A 63 3.91 2.09 -6.35
CA ILE A 63 4.55 2.89 -5.30
C ILE A 63 5.51 3.87 -5.96
N ASP A 64 5.45 5.13 -5.55
CA ASP A 64 6.53 6.11 -5.74
C ASP A 64 6.79 6.79 -4.40
N ALA A 65 7.67 6.20 -3.60
CA ALA A 65 8.05 6.68 -2.29
C ALA A 65 9.33 7.50 -2.40
N GLN A 66 9.31 8.72 -1.86
CA GLN A 66 10.46 9.63 -1.86
C GLN A 66 10.69 10.17 -0.45
N GLN A 67 11.95 10.23 -0.02
CA GLN A 67 12.33 10.89 1.22
C GLN A 67 12.55 12.38 0.96
N ALA A 68 11.83 13.23 1.68
CA ALA A 68 11.98 14.69 1.64
C ALA A 68 11.95 15.24 3.07
N ASN A 69 12.97 16.01 3.45
CA ASN A 69 13.12 16.61 4.78
C ASN A 69 12.85 15.59 5.91
N ASP A 70 13.56 14.44 5.85
CA ASP A 70 13.43 13.32 6.80
C ASP A 70 12.04 12.66 6.89
N THR A 71 11.13 12.98 5.96
CA THR A 71 9.79 12.39 5.88
C THR A 71 9.63 11.60 4.59
N TRP A 72 9.05 10.41 4.68
CA TRP A 72 8.70 9.60 3.52
C TRP A 72 7.33 9.98 2.97
N LEU A 73 7.28 10.32 1.69
CA LEU A 73 6.10 10.80 0.99
C LEU A 73 5.79 9.90 -0.20
N MET A 74 4.50 9.64 -0.43
CA MET A 74 4.00 8.88 -1.57
C MET A 74 3.69 9.84 -2.72
N ALA A 75 4.64 10.02 -3.63
CA ALA A 75 4.56 10.97 -4.74
C ALA A 75 3.36 10.69 -5.67
N ASN A 76 3.08 9.42 -5.94
CA ASN A 76 1.90 8.99 -6.71
C ASN A 76 0.59 8.99 -5.89
N SER A 77 0.57 9.61 -4.71
CA SER A 77 -0.62 9.83 -3.87
C SER A 77 -0.55 11.18 -3.17
N ALA A 78 -0.43 12.26 -3.96
CA ALA A 78 -0.46 13.65 -3.49
C ALA A 78 0.59 13.97 -2.41
N ASN A 79 1.76 13.30 -2.47
CA ASN A 79 2.82 13.41 -1.46
C ASN A 79 2.31 13.15 -0.03
N TYR A 80 1.35 12.23 0.13
CA TYR A 80 0.84 11.85 1.43
C TYR A 80 1.89 11.06 2.23
N GLN A 81 1.83 11.14 3.55
CA GLN A 81 2.84 10.53 4.41
C GLN A 81 2.75 8.99 4.37
N ILE A 82 3.92 8.37 4.25
CA ILE A 82 4.08 6.91 4.27
C ILE A 82 4.17 6.40 5.71
N ASP A 83 3.54 5.25 5.97
CA ASP A 83 3.80 4.43 7.15
C ASP A 83 5.21 3.83 7.03
N THR A 84 6.17 4.52 7.63
CA THR A 84 7.59 4.13 7.60
C THR A 84 7.85 2.74 8.17
N SER A 85 6.97 2.20 9.01
CA SER A 85 7.11 0.83 9.53
C SER A 85 6.92 -0.21 8.43
N LYS A 86 5.98 0.02 7.50
CA LYS A 86 5.70 -0.87 6.37
C LYS A 86 6.83 -0.82 5.34
N LEU A 87 7.28 0.38 4.98
CA LEU A 87 8.43 0.57 4.10
C LEU A 87 9.69 -0.09 4.67
N SER A 88 9.99 0.16 5.95
CA SER A 88 11.19 -0.40 6.60
C SER A 88 11.14 -1.93 6.68
N LYS A 89 9.97 -2.50 7.02
CA LYS A 89 9.78 -3.95 7.05
C LYS A 89 10.02 -4.57 5.66
N TRP A 90 9.42 -4.00 4.62
CA TRP A 90 9.58 -4.47 3.25
C TRP A 90 11.03 -4.33 2.76
N TYR A 91 11.66 -3.18 3.00
CA TYR A 91 13.04 -2.95 2.59
C TYR A 91 14.02 -3.91 3.27
N ASN A 92 13.84 -4.16 4.57
CA ASN A 92 14.63 -5.16 5.31
C ASN A 92 14.43 -6.57 4.77
N GLN A 93 13.24 -6.90 4.26
CA GLN A 93 12.99 -8.18 3.58
C GLN A 93 13.82 -8.28 2.30
N VAL A 94 13.78 -7.24 1.46
CA VAL A 94 14.53 -7.18 0.19
C VAL A 94 16.05 -7.34 0.42
N ILE A 95 16.63 -6.58 1.34
CA ILE A 95 18.08 -6.65 1.60
C ILE A 95 18.50 -7.88 2.42
N GLY A 96 17.54 -8.56 3.05
CA GLY A 96 17.76 -9.76 3.84
C GLY A 96 17.70 -11.06 3.03
N ALA A 97 17.07 -11.04 1.85
CA ALA A 97 16.88 -12.20 0.99
C ALA A 97 18.20 -12.66 0.35
N LYS A 98 18.55 -13.92 0.55
CA LYS A 98 19.83 -14.51 0.15
C LYS A 98 19.70 -15.41 -1.06
N ASN A 99 20.80 -15.58 -1.76
CA ASN A 99 20.90 -16.52 -2.87
C ASN A 99 20.88 -17.96 -2.34
N ILE A 100 19.94 -18.75 -2.83
CA ILE A 100 20.00 -20.21 -2.72
C ILE A 100 20.96 -20.74 -3.78
N GLU A 101 20.70 -20.42 -5.05
CA GLU A 101 21.53 -20.86 -6.16
C GLU A 101 21.40 -19.94 -7.39
N PRO A 102 22.46 -19.82 -8.20
CA PRO A 102 22.37 -19.19 -9.51
C PRO A 102 21.48 -20.01 -10.44
N LYS A 103 20.71 -19.33 -11.30
CA LYS A 103 19.85 -19.95 -12.32
C LYS A 103 20.43 -19.74 -13.72
N THR A 104 19.75 -18.99 -14.57
CA THR A 104 20.15 -18.75 -15.96
C THR A 104 20.84 -17.39 -16.10
N ALA A 105 21.81 -17.30 -17.01
CA ALA A 105 22.34 -16.03 -17.51
C ALA A 105 21.91 -15.75 -18.97
N LYS A 106 21.02 -16.58 -19.51
CA LYS A 106 20.50 -16.49 -20.88
C LYS A 106 19.21 -15.66 -20.90
N PRO A 107 19.18 -14.49 -21.56
CA PRO A 107 18.00 -13.61 -21.58
C PRO A 107 16.72 -14.27 -22.11
N GLU A 108 16.85 -15.19 -23.06
CA GLU A 108 15.71 -15.94 -23.63
C GLU A 108 14.95 -16.80 -22.60
N ASN A 109 15.54 -17.04 -21.42
CA ASN A 109 14.92 -17.81 -20.34
C ASN A 109 14.27 -16.93 -19.26
N PHE A 110 14.34 -15.59 -19.35
CA PHE A 110 13.78 -14.71 -18.32
C PHE A 110 12.26 -14.83 -18.22
N GLU A 111 11.58 -14.99 -19.36
CA GLU A 111 10.13 -15.19 -19.43
C GLU A 111 9.67 -16.44 -18.66
N LEU A 112 10.43 -17.53 -18.73
CA LEU A 112 10.12 -18.77 -17.98
C LEU A 112 10.13 -18.56 -16.46
N LEU A 113 10.89 -17.57 -15.98
CA LEU A 113 11.05 -17.26 -14.57
C LEU A 113 10.22 -16.05 -14.12
N GLY A 114 9.48 -15.40 -15.02
CA GLY A 114 8.77 -14.16 -14.71
C GLY A 114 9.72 -12.99 -14.49
N LEU A 115 10.87 -12.95 -15.16
CA LEU A 115 11.94 -11.96 -14.93
C LEU A 115 12.09 -10.95 -16.07
N VAL A 116 11.13 -10.90 -17.00
CA VAL A 116 11.09 -9.84 -18.00
C VAL A 116 10.85 -8.51 -17.29
N ASN A 117 11.64 -7.49 -17.63
CA ASN A 117 11.47 -6.16 -17.05
C ASN A 117 10.21 -5.51 -17.70
N PRO A 118 9.18 -5.14 -16.92
CA PRO A 118 7.96 -4.55 -17.46
C PRO A 118 8.18 -3.25 -18.24
N ASN A 119 9.23 -2.48 -17.92
CA ASN A 119 9.58 -1.26 -18.67
C ASN A 119 10.23 -1.53 -20.03
N SER A 120 10.67 -2.76 -20.30
CA SER A 120 11.29 -3.14 -21.58
C SER A 120 10.32 -3.76 -22.57
N ILE A 121 9.07 -3.97 -22.17
CA ILE A 121 8.03 -4.58 -23.00
C ILE A 121 7.38 -3.48 -23.84
N ASP A 122 7.37 -3.66 -25.16
CA ASP A 122 6.56 -2.79 -26.03
C ASP A 122 5.08 -3.04 -25.76
N GLN A 123 4.25 -2.00 -25.73
CA GLN A 123 2.83 -2.11 -25.40
C GLN A 123 2.08 -3.09 -26.32
N SER A 124 2.58 -3.29 -27.55
CA SER A 124 2.04 -4.26 -28.50
C SER A 124 2.40 -5.72 -28.23
N GLU A 125 3.36 -6.02 -27.34
CA GLU A 125 3.85 -7.38 -27.04
C GLU A 125 3.46 -7.87 -25.63
N THR A 126 2.60 -7.11 -24.95
CA THR A 126 2.20 -7.32 -23.55
C THR A 126 1.48 -8.65 -23.28
N GLU A 127 0.83 -9.25 -24.28
CA GLU A 127 0.05 -10.49 -24.06
C GLU A 127 0.91 -11.74 -23.81
N ASN A 128 2.21 -11.72 -24.14
CA ASN A 128 3.07 -12.91 -24.01
C ASN A 128 4.28 -12.73 -23.09
N ALA A 129 4.63 -11.51 -22.70
CA ALA A 129 5.78 -11.29 -21.84
C ALA A 129 5.43 -11.56 -20.37
N ASN A 130 5.89 -12.70 -19.84
CA ASN A 130 5.79 -13.02 -18.42
C ASN A 130 6.73 -12.12 -17.60
N ALA A 131 6.22 -10.93 -17.25
CA ALA A 131 6.94 -9.89 -16.55
C ALA A 131 6.99 -10.12 -15.04
N GLY A 132 8.04 -9.60 -14.42
CA GLY A 132 8.16 -9.53 -12.96
C GLY A 132 7.74 -8.17 -12.43
N HIS A 133 7.72 -8.04 -11.11
CA HIS A 133 7.70 -6.72 -10.48
C HIS A 133 9.05 -6.03 -10.67
N LEU A 134 9.04 -4.80 -11.18
CA LEU A 134 10.23 -3.96 -11.21
C LEU A 134 10.26 -3.10 -9.95
N VAL A 135 11.35 -3.18 -9.23
CA VAL A 135 11.66 -2.35 -8.07
C VAL A 135 12.86 -1.48 -8.40
N ILE A 136 12.70 -0.17 -8.25
CA ILE A 136 13.80 0.79 -8.40
C ILE A 136 14.08 1.35 -7.02
N LEU A 137 15.29 1.10 -6.51
CA LEU A 137 15.76 1.67 -5.27
C LEU A 137 16.72 2.83 -5.58
N THR A 138 16.47 4.00 -5.02
CA THR A 138 17.40 5.12 -5.09
C THR A 138 18.23 5.14 -3.80
N LEU A 139 19.53 4.86 -3.91
CA LEU A 139 20.47 4.89 -2.79
C LEU A 139 21.68 5.78 -3.11
N ALA A 140 22.02 6.69 -2.20
CA ALA A 140 23.14 7.62 -2.39
C ALA A 140 23.13 8.35 -3.75
N GLY A 141 21.93 8.63 -4.28
CA GLY A 141 21.72 9.28 -5.59
C GLY A 141 21.79 8.37 -6.82
N ASN A 142 22.01 7.06 -6.65
CA ASN A 142 22.03 6.09 -7.74
C ASN A 142 20.77 5.21 -7.72
N GLU A 143 20.26 4.88 -8.90
CA GLU A 143 19.14 3.95 -9.07
C GLU A 143 19.63 2.51 -9.27
N HIS A 144 19.03 1.58 -8.54
CA HIS A 144 19.26 0.14 -8.65
C HIS A 144 17.94 -0.53 -9.02
N GLU A 145 17.90 -1.12 -10.22
CA GLU A 145 16.72 -1.82 -10.73
C GLU A 145 16.79 -3.31 -10.41
N LEU A 146 15.79 -3.81 -9.67
CA LEU A 146 15.62 -5.20 -9.28
C LEU A 146 14.35 -5.73 -9.95
N VAL A 147 14.41 -6.94 -10.49
CA VAL A 147 13.22 -7.61 -11.03
C VAL A 147 12.94 -8.85 -10.18
N PHE A 148 11.72 -8.92 -9.62
CA PHE A 148 11.23 -10.06 -8.85
C PHE A 148 10.18 -10.81 -9.65
N GLY A 149 10.44 -12.09 -9.88
CA GLY A 149 9.62 -12.93 -10.74
C GLY A 149 8.76 -13.94 -9.99
N ASN A 150 8.54 -15.07 -10.64
CA ASN A 150 7.62 -16.10 -10.17
C ASN A 150 8.07 -16.69 -8.82
N PRO A 151 7.11 -17.06 -7.94
CA PRO A 151 7.44 -17.84 -6.77
C PRO A 151 7.94 -19.23 -7.16
N ALA A 152 8.78 -19.80 -6.30
CA ALA A 152 9.26 -21.17 -6.35
C ALA A 152 8.95 -21.87 -5.01
N SER A 153 9.11 -23.19 -4.94
CA SER A 153 8.82 -23.95 -3.72
C SER A 153 9.66 -23.52 -2.50
N SER A 154 10.84 -22.95 -2.72
CA SER A 154 11.78 -22.54 -1.68
C SER A 154 12.05 -21.03 -1.63
N GLY A 155 11.26 -20.21 -2.33
CA GLY A 155 11.44 -18.74 -2.35
C GLY A 155 10.97 -18.11 -3.64
N GLN A 156 11.76 -17.20 -4.23
CA GLN A 156 11.36 -16.43 -5.42
C GLN A 156 12.52 -16.21 -6.38
N PHE A 157 12.23 -16.17 -7.69
CA PHE A 157 13.23 -15.78 -8.67
C PHE A 157 13.47 -14.27 -8.66
N ALA A 158 14.72 -13.84 -8.79
CA ALA A 158 15.08 -12.43 -8.89
C ALA A 158 16.30 -12.19 -9.78
N ARG A 159 16.48 -10.94 -10.22
CA ARG A 159 17.72 -10.46 -10.86
C ARG A 159 17.91 -8.96 -10.70
N LEU A 160 19.15 -8.50 -10.83
CA LEU A 160 19.45 -7.10 -11.15
C LEU A 160 19.13 -6.84 -12.62
N ALA A 161 18.48 -5.71 -12.94
CA ALA A 161 18.13 -5.41 -14.33
C ALA A 161 19.38 -5.20 -15.21
N SER A 162 20.46 -4.68 -14.60
CA SER A 162 21.77 -4.45 -15.23
C SER A 162 22.58 -5.73 -15.48
N GLU A 163 22.12 -6.88 -14.98
CA GLU A 163 22.83 -8.14 -15.07
C GLU A 163 21.96 -9.22 -15.74
N ASN A 164 22.62 -10.11 -16.46
CA ASN A 164 21.91 -11.25 -17.05
C ASN A 164 21.75 -12.41 -16.07
N GLN A 165 22.58 -12.48 -15.02
CA GLN A 165 22.52 -13.55 -14.04
C GLN A 165 21.23 -13.46 -13.22
N THR A 166 20.52 -14.58 -13.13
CA THR A 166 19.30 -14.73 -12.33
C THR A 166 19.56 -15.62 -11.12
N TRP A 167 18.75 -15.43 -10.09
CA TRP A 167 18.91 -16.08 -8.80
C TRP A 167 17.59 -16.68 -8.33
N LEU A 168 17.68 -17.78 -7.58
CA LEU A 168 16.60 -18.19 -6.69
C LEU A 168 16.94 -17.70 -5.29
N LEU A 169 16.07 -16.87 -4.73
CA LEU A 169 16.18 -16.35 -3.37
C LEU A 169 15.55 -17.30 -2.36
N ASP A 170 15.96 -17.20 -1.10
CA ASP A 170 15.42 -17.98 0.04
C ASP A 170 14.14 -17.38 0.66
N ASP A 171 13.66 -16.27 0.11
CA ASP A 171 12.47 -15.57 0.58
C ASP A 171 11.55 -15.22 -0.60
N TYR A 172 10.28 -15.01 -0.29
CA TYR A 172 9.29 -14.45 -1.19
C TYR A 172 9.00 -13.01 -0.78
N ILE A 173 9.35 -12.05 -1.64
CA ILE A 173 9.19 -10.63 -1.34
C ILE A 173 7.72 -10.24 -1.58
N SER A 174 7.02 -9.89 -0.51
CA SER A 174 5.63 -9.47 -0.60
C SER A 174 5.54 -8.06 -1.20
N MET A 175 5.13 -7.95 -2.45
CA MET A 175 4.95 -6.66 -3.11
C MET A 175 3.64 -5.98 -2.69
N PRO A 176 3.62 -4.65 -2.51
CA PRO A 176 2.37 -3.91 -2.41
C PRO A 176 1.63 -3.95 -3.77
N ASN A 177 0.30 -3.94 -3.72
CA ASN A 177 -0.58 -3.90 -4.87
C ASN A 177 -1.04 -2.47 -5.20
N GLN A 178 -1.01 -1.58 -4.20
CA GLN A 178 -1.45 -0.19 -4.31
C GLN A 178 -0.79 0.70 -3.27
N ALA A 179 -0.80 2.02 -3.50
CA ALA A 179 -0.24 3.00 -2.57
C ALA A 179 -0.85 2.94 -1.16
N SER A 180 -2.15 2.63 -1.04
CA SER A 180 -2.85 2.45 0.24
C SER A 180 -2.28 1.33 1.11
N ASP A 181 -1.51 0.40 0.53
CA ASP A 181 -0.82 -0.63 1.31
C ASP A 181 0.26 -0.02 2.20
N TRP A 182 0.83 1.14 1.84
CA TRP A 182 1.95 1.79 2.55
C TRP A 182 1.60 3.13 3.22
N ILE A 183 0.40 3.66 3.03
CA ILE A 183 -0.07 4.85 3.76
C ILE A 183 -1.07 4.47 4.86
N ASN A 184 -1.25 5.33 5.86
CA ASN A 184 -2.33 5.21 6.83
C ASN A 184 -3.60 5.84 6.23
N THR A 185 -4.59 5.02 5.92
CA THR A 185 -5.85 5.44 5.28
C THR A 185 -6.92 5.91 6.26
N LYS A 186 -6.65 5.86 7.58
CA LYS A 186 -7.55 6.42 8.57
C LYS A 186 -7.69 7.91 8.34
N LEU A 187 -8.93 8.38 8.26
CA LEU A 187 -9.20 9.81 8.10
C LEU A 187 -8.92 10.59 9.39
N PHE A 188 -9.05 9.92 10.54
CA PHE A 188 -8.90 10.52 11.85
C PHE A 188 -7.93 9.73 12.74
N ASP A 189 -7.23 10.44 13.62
CA ASP A 189 -6.30 9.87 14.60
C ASP A 189 -6.92 9.70 16.01
N PHE A 190 -8.17 10.09 16.20
CA PHE A 190 -8.92 9.93 17.46
C PHE A 190 -9.65 8.58 17.52
N LYS A 191 -10.00 8.16 18.74
CA LYS A 191 -10.82 6.97 19.02
C LYS A 191 -12.26 7.36 19.34
N LEU A 192 -13.14 6.36 19.40
CA LEU A 192 -14.54 6.54 19.79
C LEU A 192 -14.67 7.34 21.09
N ASP A 193 -13.96 6.92 22.15
CA ASP A 193 -14.05 7.53 23.48
C ASP A 193 -13.47 8.95 23.56
N ASP A 194 -12.83 9.44 22.50
CA ASP A 194 -12.37 10.83 22.41
C ASP A 194 -13.46 11.77 21.86
N ILE A 195 -14.57 11.23 21.33
CA ILE A 195 -15.65 12.00 20.71
C ILE A 195 -16.69 12.39 21.75
N GLN A 196 -16.92 13.69 21.88
CA GLN A 196 -17.98 14.28 22.70
C GLN A 196 -19.28 14.43 21.90
N SER A 197 -19.21 14.90 20.66
CA SER A 197 -20.40 15.01 19.80
C SER A 197 -20.08 14.85 18.34
N LEU A 198 -21.08 14.39 17.58
CA LEU A 198 -21.07 14.32 16.13
C LEU A 198 -22.33 14.99 15.61
N GLN A 199 -22.16 16.04 14.81
CA GLN A 199 -23.27 16.77 14.20
C GLN A 199 -23.17 16.67 12.68
N SER A 200 -24.29 16.39 12.03
CA SER A 200 -24.46 16.51 10.59
C SER A 200 -25.33 17.71 10.26
N PHE A 201 -24.93 18.45 9.23
CA PHE A 201 -25.64 19.62 8.75
C PHE A 201 -25.64 19.68 7.21
N SER A 202 -26.79 20.00 6.64
CA SER A 202 -27.02 20.32 5.24
C SER A 202 -27.99 21.49 5.13
N ALA A 203 -27.63 22.48 4.30
CA ALA A 203 -28.51 23.60 3.99
C ALA A 203 -29.64 23.20 3.01
N SER A 204 -29.40 22.19 2.18
CA SER A 204 -30.33 21.74 1.13
C SER A 204 -31.22 20.57 1.54
N ASP A 205 -30.79 19.75 2.50
CA ASP A 205 -31.50 18.54 2.90
C ASP A 205 -31.64 18.44 4.44
N PRO A 206 -32.78 18.88 4.99
CA PRO A 206 -33.03 18.79 6.43
C PRO A 206 -33.00 17.38 7.01
N GLU A 207 -33.20 16.33 6.19
CA GLU A 207 -33.08 14.94 6.68
C GLU A 207 -31.64 14.61 7.07
N LEU A 208 -30.64 15.35 6.58
CA LEU A 208 -29.24 15.17 6.96
C LEU A 208 -28.87 15.99 8.22
N ASN A 209 -29.83 16.65 8.86
CA ASN A 209 -29.58 17.45 10.05
C ASN A 209 -29.88 16.64 11.31
N TRP A 210 -28.83 16.29 12.06
CA TRP A 210 -28.96 15.55 13.31
C TRP A 210 -27.71 15.75 14.18
N THR A 211 -27.88 15.51 15.48
CA THR A 211 -26.78 15.60 16.46
C THR A 211 -26.79 14.36 17.33
N ILE A 212 -25.63 13.74 17.49
CA ILE A 212 -25.40 12.70 18.48
C ILE A 212 -24.44 13.24 19.52
N GLU A 213 -24.82 13.14 20.80
CA GLU A 213 -24.03 13.64 21.92
C GLU A 213 -23.71 12.53 22.91
N ARG A 214 -22.51 12.58 23.47
CA ARG A 214 -22.10 11.76 24.59
C ARG A 214 -22.67 12.33 25.88
N THR A 215 -23.48 11.53 26.55
CA THR A 215 -24.17 11.87 27.79
C THR A 215 -23.81 10.90 28.90
N GLU A 216 -23.88 11.39 30.12
CA GLU A 216 -23.76 10.58 31.33
C GLU A 216 -25.15 10.16 31.79
N THR A 217 -25.40 8.86 31.80
CA THR A 217 -26.64 8.32 32.35
C THR A 217 -26.36 7.73 33.71
N GLU A 218 -26.93 8.34 34.76
CA GLU A 218 -27.03 7.74 36.08
C GLU A 218 -28.24 6.81 36.13
N GLN A 219 -28.01 5.51 36.31
CA GLN A 219 -29.06 4.60 36.77
C GLN A 219 -28.91 4.38 38.27
N GLU A 220 -30.02 4.51 39.00
CA GLU A 220 -30.04 4.41 40.46
C GLU A 220 -29.38 3.09 40.94
N GLY A 221 -28.23 3.20 41.62
CA GLY A 221 -27.46 2.06 42.12
C GLY A 221 -26.45 1.43 41.14
N GLN A 222 -26.22 2.02 39.96
CA GLN A 222 -25.22 1.57 38.99
C GLN A 222 -24.10 2.61 38.81
N GLN A 223 -22.95 2.16 38.26
CA GLN A 223 -21.89 3.08 37.84
C GLN A 223 -22.39 3.95 36.68
N GLU A 224 -21.98 5.21 36.65
CA GLU A 224 -22.20 6.10 35.51
C GLU A 224 -21.76 5.43 34.21
N VAL A 225 -22.69 5.29 33.27
CA VAL A 225 -22.39 4.74 31.94
C VAL A 225 -22.47 5.88 30.93
N GLN A 226 -21.41 5.98 30.14
CA GLN A 226 -21.31 6.94 29.04
C GLN A 226 -22.09 6.39 27.84
N GLU A 227 -23.12 7.12 27.41
CA GLU A 227 -24.01 6.73 26.31
C GLU A 227 -24.02 7.79 25.22
N TYR A 228 -24.10 7.36 23.97
CA TYR A 228 -24.28 8.24 22.82
C TYR A 228 -25.76 8.30 22.46
N VAL A 229 -26.35 9.50 22.56
CA VAL A 229 -27.79 9.74 22.38
C VAL A 229 -28.02 10.62 21.16
N LEU A 230 -29.01 10.26 20.34
CA LEU A 230 -29.48 11.08 19.24
C LEU A 230 -30.41 12.19 19.78
N LEU A 231 -30.00 13.45 19.62
CA LEU A 231 -30.77 14.61 20.05
C LEU A 231 -31.94 14.90 19.10
N ASP A 232 -32.92 15.65 19.59
CA ASP A 232 -34.09 16.12 18.85
C ASP A 232 -34.83 15.01 18.07
N THR A 233 -34.83 13.80 18.63
CA THR A 233 -35.59 12.67 18.07
C THR A 233 -37.08 13.06 18.02
N PRO A 234 -37.75 12.96 16.86
CA PRO A 234 -39.15 13.35 16.75
C PRO A 234 -40.05 12.61 17.75
N GLU A 235 -41.05 13.29 18.28
CA GLU A 235 -42.03 12.69 19.20
C GLU A 235 -42.65 11.43 18.57
N GLU A 236 -42.86 10.40 19.39
CA GLU A 236 -43.45 9.10 18.98
C GLU A 236 -42.63 8.28 17.97
N ARG A 237 -41.37 8.65 17.72
CA ARG A 237 -40.43 7.83 16.92
C ARG A 237 -39.45 7.09 17.80
N GLU A 238 -39.33 5.79 17.56
CA GLU A 238 -38.32 4.96 18.22
C GLU A 238 -37.08 4.80 17.34
N LEU A 239 -35.92 4.63 17.98
CA LEU A 239 -34.69 4.24 17.29
C LEU A 239 -34.86 2.87 16.62
N THR A 240 -34.20 2.68 15.48
CA THR A 240 -34.20 1.39 14.76
C THR A 240 -33.74 0.25 15.67
N TYR A 241 -32.72 0.49 16.49
CA TYR A 241 -32.25 -0.42 17.54
C TYR A 241 -31.48 0.36 18.62
N ALA A 242 -31.40 -0.24 19.81
CA ALA A 242 -30.61 0.31 20.91
C ALA A 242 -29.12 0.39 20.52
N GLY A 243 -28.52 1.58 20.60
CA GLY A 243 -27.11 1.80 20.26
C GLY A 243 -26.83 2.17 18.79
N VAL A 244 -27.84 2.43 17.96
CA VAL A 244 -27.65 2.90 16.58
C VAL A 244 -26.78 4.17 16.50
N ALA A 245 -26.92 5.09 17.46
CA ALA A 245 -26.12 6.30 17.56
C ALA A 245 -24.63 5.98 17.83
N ARG A 246 -24.35 5.15 18.84
CA ARG A 246 -22.98 4.67 19.14
C ARG A 246 -22.35 3.93 17.96
N SER A 247 -23.11 3.06 17.30
CA SER A 247 -22.67 2.32 16.11
C SER A 247 -22.27 3.27 14.97
N HIS A 248 -23.06 4.33 14.77
CA HIS A 248 -22.75 5.34 13.76
C HIS A 248 -21.48 6.14 14.09
N ILE A 249 -21.35 6.64 15.32
CA ILE A 249 -20.12 7.34 15.74
C ILE A 249 -18.90 6.42 15.59
N SER A 250 -19.01 5.15 15.99
CA SER A 250 -17.93 4.18 15.80
C SER A 250 -17.56 4.01 14.32
N SER A 251 -18.54 4.00 13.43
CA SER A 251 -18.29 3.93 11.97
C SER A 251 -17.57 5.18 11.46
N ILE A 252 -17.95 6.38 11.92
CA ILE A 252 -17.28 7.65 11.56
C ILE A 252 -15.86 7.72 12.12
N ALA A 253 -15.64 7.30 13.37
CA ALA A 253 -14.31 7.28 13.99
C ALA A 253 -13.33 6.34 13.25
N ASN A 254 -13.85 5.30 12.59
CA ASN A 254 -13.07 4.33 11.82
C ASN A 254 -13.15 4.57 10.30
N LEU A 255 -13.58 5.75 9.86
CA LEU A 255 -13.70 6.07 8.45
C LEU A 255 -12.33 6.04 7.77
N ASN A 256 -12.23 5.33 6.64
CA ASN A 256 -11.01 5.27 5.84
C ASN A 256 -11.24 5.86 4.46
N PHE A 257 -10.25 6.58 3.94
CA PHE A 257 -10.29 7.01 2.55
C PHE A 257 -9.75 5.93 1.62
N ALA A 258 -10.32 5.85 0.42
CA ALA A 258 -9.83 5.01 -0.68
C ALA A 258 -8.61 5.64 -1.35
N LYS A 259 -8.67 6.96 -1.55
CA LYS A 259 -7.64 7.72 -2.27
C LYS A 259 -7.46 9.09 -1.64
N VAL A 260 -6.22 9.58 -1.67
CA VAL A 260 -5.86 10.95 -1.29
C VAL A 260 -5.38 11.71 -2.52
N GLU A 261 -5.83 12.96 -2.64
CA GLU A 261 -5.54 13.84 -3.75
C GLU A 261 -5.10 15.22 -3.24
N ASN A 262 -4.42 15.99 -4.10
CA ASN A 262 -4.11 17.38 -3.78
C ASN A 262 -5.43 18.15 -3.63
N PHE A 263 -5.47 19.03 -2.65
CA PHE A 263 -6.61 19.93 -2.47
C PHE A 263 -6.89 20.76 -3.74
N SER A 264 -8.15 20.78 -4.19
CA SER A 264 -8.61 21.60 -5.31
C SER A 264 -9.59 22.67 -4.84
N ALA A 265 -9.14 23.93 -4.79
CA ALA A 265 -10.00 25.05 -4.38
C ALA A 265 -11.28 25.18 -5.21
N GLU A 266 -11.27 24.73 -6.48
CA GLU A 266 -12.44 24.75 -7.38
C GLU A 266 -13.60 23.89 -6.85
N ILE A 267 -13.31 22.72 -6.28
CA ILE A 267 -14.32 21.81 -5.74
C ILE A 267 -14.97 22.40 -4.48
N TRP A 268 -14.21 23.20 -3.72
CA TRP A 268 -14.57 23.66 -2.38
C TRP A 268 -14.91 25.16 -2.31
N GLN A 269 -15.17 25.83 -3.45
CA GLN A 269 -15.42 27.28 -3.49
C GLN A 269 -16.64 27.71 -2.68
N ASP A 270 -17.70 26.89 -2.68
CA ASP A 270 -18.96 27.17 -1.99
C ASP A 270 -19.15 26.20 -0.80
N LYS A 271 -18.12 26.04 0.02
CA LYS A 271 -18.14 25.06 1.11
C LYS A 271 -19.29 25.25 2.12
N GLU A 272 -19.82 26.46 2.25
CA GLU A 272 -20.92 26.78 3.16
C GLU A 272 -22.27 26.17 2.71
N SER A 273 -22.41 25.83 1.43
CA SER A 273 -23.59 25.14 0.91
C SER A 273 -23.45 23.61 0.92
N LEU A 274 -22.25 23.09 1.21
CA LEU A 274 -21.99 21.65 1.25
C LEU A 274 -22.50 21.02 2.55
N ASN A 275 -22.78 19.72 2.47
CA ASN A 275 -23.01 18.91 3.65
C ASN A 275 -21.74 18.89 4.51
N LYS A 276 -21.91 18.98 5.82
CA LYS A 276 -20.82 19.04 6.78
C LYS A 276 -21.07 18.11 7.95
N LEU A 277 -20.05 17.34 8.31
CA LEU A 277 -19.95 16.71 9.62
C LEU A 277 -19.06 17.55 10.53
N THR A 278 -19.47 17.74 11.77
CA THR A 278 -18.67 18.37 12.81
C THR A 278 -18.44 17.36 13.92
N VAL A 279 -17.18 16.99 14.13
CA VAL A 279 -16.77 16.14 15.25
C VAL A 279 -16.21 17.04 16.33
N THR A 280 -16.81 16.99 17.52
CA THR A 280 -16.27 17.66 18.71
C THR A 280 -15.67 16.61 19.62
N LEU A 281 -14.41 16.82 20.00
CA LEU A 281 -13.69 15.95 20.91
C LEU A 281 -13.89 16.38 22.38
N VAL A 282 -13.60 15.48 23.31
CA VAL A 282 -13.67 15.74 24.76
C VAL A 282 -12.73 16.85 25.25
N ASP A 283 -11.72 17.21 24.46
CA ASP A 283 -10.78 18.31 24.74
C ASP A 283 -11.20 19.62 24.05
N ASP A 284 -12.47 19.75 23.68
CA ASP A 284 -13.10 20.88 22.98
C ASP A 284 -12.52 21.18 21.59
N LYS A 285 -11.65 20.31 21.04
CA LYS A 285 -11.23 20.43 19.64
C LYS A 285 -12.39 20.06 18.71
N SER A 286 -12.58 20.85 17.67
CA SER A 286 -13.59 20.62 16.64
C SER A 286 -12.93 20.37 15.29
N ILE A 287 -13.41 19.34 14.59
CA ILE A 287 -12.97 18.94 13.26
C ILE A 287 -14.18 19.03 12.34
N GLU A 288 -14.09 19.84 11.30
CA GLU A 288 -15.13 19.99 10.30
C GLU A 288 -14.77 19.16 9.07
N VAL A 289 -15.73 18.40 8.56
CA VAL A 289 -15.56 17.57 7.37
C VAL A 289 -16.62 17.98 6.37
N PHE A 290 -16.18 18.62 5.30
CA PHE A 290 -17.06 19.01 4.20
C PHE A 290 -17.15 17.87 3.19
N ILE A 291 -18.35 17.63 2.70
CA ILE A 291 -18.67 16.50 1.84
C ILE A 291 -19.11 17.04 0.48
N HIS A 292 -18.46 16.57 -0.58
CA HIS A 292 -18.82 16.90 -1.95
C HIS A 292 -19.15 15.61 -2.71
N GLN A 293 -20.35 15.57 -3.29
CA GLN A 293 -20.83 14.45 -4.09
C GLN A 293 -20.60 14.75 -5.58
N ALA A 294 -19.75 13.97 -6.25
CA ALA A 294 -19.46 14.09 -7.68
C ALA A 294 -19.80 12.78 -8.39
N GLY A 295 -21.04 12.65 -8.87
CA GLY A 295 -21.55 11.40 -9.43
C GLY A 295 -21.59 10.29 -8.36
N GLU A 296 -20.89 9.19 -8.59
CA GLU A 296 -20.78 8.08 -7.63
C GLU A 296 -19.68 8.26 -6.59
N GLN A 297 -18.81 9.27 -6.77
CA GLN A 297 -17.68 9.52 -5.89
C GLN A 297 -18.05 10.51 -4.79
N THR A 298 -17.67 10.18 -3.56
CA THR A 298 -17.79 11.09 -2.41
C THR A 298 -16.39 11.59 -2.05
N LEU A 299 -16.19 12.90 -2.16
CA LEU A 299 -14.97 13.58 -1.75
C LEU A 299 -15.19 14.24 -0.39
N LEU A 300 -14.14 14.22 0.43
CA LEU A 300 -14.09 14.84 1.75
C LEU A 300 -12.96 15.85 1.82
N MET A 301 -13.23 16.97 2.48
CA MET A 301 -12.22 17.92 2.92
C MET A 301 -12.28 18.02 4.45
N VAL A 302 -11.18 17.72 5.11
CA VAL A 302 -11.06 17.85 6.58
C VAL A 302 -10.45 19.20 6.90
N ASP A 303 -11.21 20.05 7.60
CA ASP A 303 -10.78 21.32 8.14
C ASP A 303 -10.65 21.22 9.66
N ASN A 304 -9.40 21.22 10.13
CA ASN A 304 -9.07 21.17 11.55
C ASN A 304 -8.66 22.55 12.11
N LYS A 305 -8.82 23.63 11.32
CA LYS A 305 -8.48 25.02 11.68
C LYS A 305 -7.03 25.26 12.11
N GLN A 306 -6.15 24.26 12.01
CA GLN A 306 -4.72 24.40 12.35
C GLN A 306 -3.88 24.90 11.17
N GLN A 307 -4.37 24.74 9.94
CA GLN A 307 -3.69 25.16 8.72
C GLN A 307 -4.52 26.21 7.97
N MET A 308 -3.87 27.21 7.37
CA MET A 308 -4.55 28.26 6.60
C MET A 308 -5.33 27.72 5.39
N GLN A 309 -4.89 26.60 4.81
CA GLN A 309 -5.54 25.90 3.70
C GLN A 309 -5.34 24.39 3.85
N PRO A 310 -6.35 23.56 3.55
CA PRO A 310 -6.18 22.11 3.46
C PRO A 310 -5.16 21.75 2.39
N LYS A 311 -4.32 20.76 2.68
CA LYS A 311 -3.35 20.22 1.70
C LYS A 311 -3.96 19.14 0.81
N TRP A 312 -4.90 18.39 1.37
CA TRP A 312 -5.45 17.18 0.76
C TRP A 312 -6.96 17.21 0.74
N GLN A 313 -7.50 16.45 -0.21
CA GLN A 313 -8.88 15.99 -0.23
C GLN A 313 -8.88 14.46 -0.35
N PHE A 314 -9.93 13.83 0.13
CA PHE A 314 -9.99 12.38 0.29
C PHE A 314 -11.21 11.81 -0.41
N ALA A 315 -11.02 10.80 -1.24
CA ALA A 315 -12.13 10.06 -1.83
C ALA A 315 -12.50 8.88 -0.92
N LEU A 316 -13.79 8.69 -0.68
CA LEU A 316 -14.31 7.50 -0.01
C LEU A 316 -14.56 6.36 -0.99
N GLU A 317 -14.55 5.14 -0.45
CA GLU A 317 -15.16 4.00 -1.11
C GLU A 317 -16.69 4.18 -1.17
N THR A 318 -17.32 3.72 -2.25
CA THR A 318 -18.78 3.89 -2.48
C THR A 318 -19.63 3.38 -1.31
N TYR A 319 -19.23 2.27 -0.68
CA TYR A 319 -19.98 1.70 0.46
C TYR A 319 -19.90 2.55 1.73
N GLN A 320 -18.92 3.45 1.86
CA GLN A 320 -18.76 4.36 3.00
C GLN A 320 -19.52 5.68 2.81
N THR A 321 -20.00 5.99 1.59
CA THR A 321 -20.74 7.22 1.28
C THR A 321 -21.97 7.41 2.17
N SER A 322 -22.70 6.34 2.48
CA SER A 322 -23.90 6.39 3.33
C SER A 322 -23.58 6.71 4.79
N LEU A 323 -22.33 6.56 5.22
CA LEU A 323 -21.91 6.97 6.57
C LEU A 323 -21.88 8.49 6.68
N VAL A 324 -21.35 9.19 5.67
CA VAL A 324 -21.20 10.65 5.75
C VAL A 324 -22.47 11.40 5.32
N ASN A 325 -23.39 10.74 4.63
CA ASN A 325 -24.70 11.28 4.25
C ASN A 325 -25.85 10.47 4.87
N LYS A 326 -25.71 10.07 6.14
CA LYS A 326 -26.76 9.34 6.84
C LYS A 326 -27.93 10.27 7.14
N SER A 327 -29.17 9.87 6.85
CA SER A 327 -30.38 10.65 7.20
C SER A 327 -30.83 10.39 8.64
N LEU A 328 -31.52 11.36 9.24
CA LEU A 328 -32.19 11.25 10.54
C LEU A 328 -33.16 10.06 10.55
N SER A 329 -34.00 9.94 9.52
CA SER A 329 -34.92 8.81 9.33
C SER A 329 -34.24 7.44 9.41
N SER A 330 -32.99 7.31 8.99
CA SER A 330 -32.24 6.04 9.04
C SER A 330 -31.73 5.65 10.43
N PHE A 331 -31.92 6.50 11.44
CA PHE A 331 -31.74 6.16 12.86
C PHE A 331 -33.03 5.68 13.51
N LEU A 332 -34.17 5.86 12.84
CA LEU A 332 -35.50 5.66 13.39
C LEU A 332 -36.17 4.43 12.76
N LYS A 333 -37.15 3.85 13.44
CA LYS A 333 -38.02 2.82 12.84
C LYS A 333 -38.88 3.44 11.71
N PRO A 334 -39.24 2.66 10.68
CA PRO A 334 -40.23 3.08 9.67
C PRO A 334 -41.56 3.44 10.33
N LEU A 335 -42.33 4.32 9.68
CA LEU A 335 -43.71 4.60 10.10
C LEU A 335 -44.59 3.38 9.77
N GLU A 336 -45.53 3.01 10.64
CA GLU A 336 -46.32 1.78 10.53
C GLU A 336 -47.19 1.69 9.24
N ASP A 337 -47.44 2.81 8.55
CA ASP A 337 -48.28 2.86 7.34
C ASP A 337 -47.62 2.30 6.06
N ASP A 338 -46.30 2.13 6.00
CA ASP A 338 -45.61 1.58 4.81
C ASP A 338 -45.72 0.05 4.69
N ASN A 339 -46.14 -0.65 5.75
CA ASN A 339 -46.29 -2.12 5.74
C ASN A 339 -47.63 -2.62 5.19
N GLN A 340 -48.60 -1.73 4.91
CA GLN A 340 -49.92 -2.16 4.40
C GLN A 340 -50.05 -2.14 2.87
N GLN A 341 -49.05 -1.66 2.13
CA GLN A 341 -49.09 -1.66 0.65
C GLN A 341 -48.40 -2.86 -0.01
N SER A 342 -47.70 -3.72 0.73
CA SER A 342 -47.06 -4.93 0.17
C SER A 342 -47.85 -6.23 0.35
N GLU A 343 -49.02 -6.21 1.01
CA GLU A 343 -49.89 -7.39 1.15
C GLU A 343 -51.14 -7.35 0.26
N SER A 344 -51.23 -6.38 -0.66
CA SER A 344 -52.30 -6.29 -1.64
C SER A 344 -51.78 -6.29 -3.09
N GLU A 345 -51.03 -7.33 -3.47
CA GLU A 345 -50.92 -7.78 -4.86
C GLU A 345 -51.11 -9.30 -4.97
#